data_AF-A0A397U8A8-F1
#
_entry.id   AF-A0A397U8A8-F1
#
_cell.length_a   1.000
_cell.length_b   1.000
_cell.length_c   1.000
_cell.angle_alpha   90.00
_cell.angle_beta   90.00
_cell.angle_gamma   90.00
#
_symmetry.space_group_name_H-M   'P 1'
#
loop_
_entity.id
_entity.type
_entity.pdbx_description
1 polymer ?
#
loop_
_entity_poly.entity_id
_entity_poly.type
_entity_poly.pdbx_seq_one_letter_code
_entity_poly.pdbx_strand_id
1 'polypeptide(L)'
;ILHVEARTLDSAKNLVNLAVEIGYRESGLLTTSKRHMVAIRTSMKLETPIAYLNLSTQKIHLLVDLSYLQLLINLSNQNFDEILRKINDLLSTLDNNLFRSIGSGDDGVKKEERRERKRRDVLARQIGLRKSGTLSDGNDGDVSTVDDESQGLDNLDNV
;
A
#
# COMPACT_ATOMS: atom_id res chain seq x y z
N ILE A 1 -18.32 1.04 -6.01
CA ILE A 1 -17.55 0.04 -5.22
C ILE A 1 -16.34 -0.35 -6.04
N LEU A 2 -15.16 -0.44 -5.44
CA LEU A 2 -13.93 -0.86 -6.11
C LEU A 2 -13.29 -2.01 -5.30
N HIS A 3 -12.78 -3.02 -6.00
CA HIS A 3 -11.97 -4.08 -5.40
C HIS A 3 -10.56 -4.00 -5.98
N VAL A 4 -9.56 -3.89 -5.11
CA VAL A 4 -8.15 -3.72 -5.50
C VAL A 4 -7.33 -4.82 -4.84
N GLU A 5 -6.54 -5.55 -5.63
CA GLU A 5 -5.57 -6.51 -5.11
C GLU A 5 -4.23 -5.81 -4.86
N ALA A 6 -3.67 -5.98 -3.67
CA ALA A 6 -2.38 -5.45 -3.28
C ALA A 6 -1.34 -6.56 -3.17
N ARG A 7 -0.10 -6.27 -3.61
CA ARG A 7 1.02 -7.22 -3.55
C ARG A 7 1.43 -7.57 -2.13
N THR A 8 1.40 -6.61 -1.21
CA THR A 8 1.81 -6.79 0.19
C THR A 8 0.69 -6.36 1.14
N LEU A 9 0.73 -6.90 2.36
CA LEU A 9 -0.21 -6.52 3.42
C LEU A 9 -0.11 -5.03 3.77
N ASP A 10 1.11 -4.48 3.79
CA ASP A 10 1.33 -3.08 4.17
C ASP A 10 0.80 -2.12 3.11
N SER A 11 0.97 -2.42 1.81
CA SER A 11 0.32 -1.64 0.75
C SER A 11 -1.21 -1.67 0.87
N ALA A 12 -1.78 -2.82 1.22
CA ALA A 12 -3.22 -2.97 1.42
C ALA A 12 -3.73 -2.12 2.60
N LYS A 13 -3.01 -2.14 3.73
CA LYS A 13 -3.32 -1.31 4.91
C LYS A 13 -3.23 0.18 4.58
N ASN A 14 -2.17 0.60 3.89
CA ASN A 14 -1.98 2.00 3.50
C ASN A 14 -3.12 2.48 2.59
N LEU A 15 -3.52 1.65 1.62
CA LEU A 15 -4.64 1.97 0.72
C LEU A 15 -5.97 2.09 1.47
N VAL A 16 -6.25 1.19 2.44
CA VAL A 16 -7.47 1.27 3.26
C VAL A 16 -7.47 2.53 4.13
N ASN A 17 -6.36 2.84 4.80
CA ASN A 17 -6.25 4.03 5.63
C ASN A 17 -6.48 5.29 4.80
N LEU A 18 -5.85 5.37 3.63
CA LEU A 18 -6.03 6.49 2.71
C LEU A 18 -7.49 6.63 2.26
N ALA A 19 -8.14 5.52 1.90
CA ALA A 19 -9.54 5.53 1.51
C ALA A 19 -10.44 6.04 2.65
N VAL A 20 -10.19 5.63 3.89
CA VAL A 20 -10.93 6.08 5.07
C VAL A 20 -10.72 7.57 5.35
N GLU A 21 -9.50 8.09 5.18
CA GLU A 21 -9.17 9.51 5.33
C GLU A 21 -9.94 10.38 4.32
N ILE A 22 -10.08 9.91 3.08
CA ILE A 22 -10.83 10.60 2.00
C ILE A 22 -12.35 10.48 2.21
N GLY A 23 -12.81 9.64 3.14
CA GLY A 23 -14.22 9.53 3.52
C GLY A 23 -14.92 8.27 3.01
N TYR A 24 -14.20 7.28 2.47
CA TYR A 24 -14.73 5.96 2.18
C TYR A 24 -14.72 5.08 3.45
N ARG A 25 -15.53 5.45 4.45
CA ARG A 25 -15.56 4.80 5.77
C ARG A 25 -16.01 3.34 5.77
N GLU A 26 -16.73 2.94 4.73
CA GLU A 26 -17.18 1.56 4.55
C GLU A 26 -16.15 0.68 3.85
N SER A 27 -14.93 1.20 3.65
CA SER A 27 -13.83 0.43 3.07
C SER A 27 -13.31 -0.61 4.04
N GLY A 28 -12.85 -1.73 3.51
CA GLY A 28 -12.36 -2.84 4.32
C GLY A 28 -11.24 -3.62 3.64
N LEU A 29 -10.48 -4.33 4.48
CA LEU A 29 -9.42 -5.24 4.08
C LEU A 29 -9.92 -6.69 4.16
N LEU A 30 -9.80 -7.43 3.07
CA LEU A 30 -10.04 -8.85 2.99
C LEU A 30 -8.72 -9.57 2.67
N THR A 31 -8.10 -10.17 3.68
CA THR A 31 -6.87 -10.94 3.52
C THR A 31 -7.13 -12.44 3.57
N THR A 32 -6.62 -13.14 2.56
CA THR A 32 -6.50 -14.61 2.52
C THR A 32 -5.01 -14.97 2.51
N SER A 33 -4.68 -16.25 2.78
CA SER A 33 -3.29 -16.76 2.72
C SER A 33 -2.54 -16.47 1.42
N LYS A 34 -3.26 -16.21 0.31
CA LYS A 34 -2.68 -15.97 -1.03
C LYS A 34 -2.83 -14.55 -1.55
N ARG A 35 -3.75 -13.75 -1.01
CA ARG A 35 -4.14 -12.45 -1.61
C ARG A 35 -4.56 -11.44 -0.54
N HIS A 36 -4.21 -10.19 -0.77
CA HIS A 36 -4.66 -9.06 0.02
C HIS A 36 -5.60 -8.20 -0.85
N MET A 37 -6.90 -8.26 -0.59
CA MET A 37 -7.91 -7.50 -1.31
C MET A 37 -8.41 -6.33 -0.47
N VAL A 38 -8.51 -5.17 -1.09
CA VAL A 38 -9.10 -3.97 -0.50
C VAL A 38 -10.43 -3.69 -1.19
N ALA A 39 -11.50 -3.59 -0.42
CA ALA A 39 -12.81 -3.18 -0.90
C ALA A 39 -13.05 -1.71 -0.52
N ILE A 40 -13.14 -0.82 -1.51
CA ILE A 40 -13.43 0.60 -1.31
C ILE A 40 -14.91 0.85 -1.62
N ARG A 41 -15.64 1.34 -0.61
CA ARG A 41 -17.10 1.55 -0.68
C ARG A 41 -17.49 2.92 -0.14
N THR A 42 -18.46 3.54 -0.80
CA THR A 42 -19.11 4.78 -0.36
C THR A 42 -20.42 4.44 0.33
N SER A 43 -20.79 5.23 1.34
CA SER A 43 -22.07 5.09 2.05
C SER A 43 -23.25 5.75 1.33
N MET A 44 -23.01 6.38 0.18
CA MET A 44 -24.07 7.04 -0.60
C MET A 44 -24.95 6.01 -1.29
N LYS A 45 -26.23 6.01 -0.95
CA LYS A 45 -27.27 5.19 -1.58
C LYS A 45 -28.59 5.92 -1.61
N LEU A 46 -29.41 5.62 -2.62
CA LEU A 46 -30.79 6.10 -2.74
C LEU A 46 -31.69 4.89 -3.01
N GLU A 47 -32.45 4.47 -2.01
CA GLU A 47 -33.35 3.32 -2.08
C GLU A 47 -34.73 3.77 -1.62
N THR A 48 -35.71 3.76 -2.53
CA THR A 48 -37.08 4.21 -2.24
C THR A 48 -38.08 3.42 -3.10
N PRO A 49 -39.12 2.83 -2.50
CA PRO A 49 -40.16 2.14 -3.26
C PRO A 49 -41.01 3.14 -4.05
N ILE A 50 -41.19 2.90 -5.35
CA ILE A 50 -42.00 3.76 -6.24
C ILE A 50 -43.33 3.11 -6.64
N ALA A 51 -43.39 1.78 -6.60
CA ALA A 51 -44.56 0.99 -6.96
C ALA A 51 -44.47 -0.39 -6.33
N TYR A 52 -45.60 -1.09 -6.26
CA TYR A 52 -45.65 -2.51 -5.91
C TYR A 52 -46.66 -3.26 -6.79
N LEU A 53 -46.47 -4.56 -6.93
CA LEU A 53 -47.40 -5.45 -7.61
C LEU A 53 -48.45 -5.96 -6.62
N ASN A 54 -49.72 -5.70 -6.87
CA ASN A 54 -50.80 -6.32 -6.12
C ASN A 54 -51.02 -7.76 -6.62
N LEU A 55 -50.70 -8.73 -5.77
CA LEU A 55 -50.75 -10.15 -6.11
C LEU A 55 -52.16 -10.67 -6.39
N SER A 56 -53.17 -10.09 -5.74
CA SER A 56 -54.57 -10.52 -5.91
C SER A 56 -55.17 -10.01 -7.22
N THR A 57 -54.84 -8.77 -7.61
CA THR A 57 -55.38 -8.14 -8.82
C THR A 57 -54.45 -8.26 -10.02
N GLN A 58 -53.21 -8.71 -9.82
CA GLN A 58 -52.13 -8.76 -10.81
C GLN A 58 -51.87 -7.38 -11.48
N LYS A 59 -52.06 -6.28 -10.73
CA LYS A 59 -51.87 -4.90 -11.21
C LYS A 59 -50.78 -4.17 -10.45
N ILE A 60 -50.06 -3.30 -11.16
CA ILE A 60 -49.07 -2.39 -10.57
C ILE A 60 -49.81 -1.23 -9.90
N HIS A 61 -49.50 -0.99 -8.63
CA HIS A 61 -49.96 0.18 -7.89
C HIS A 61 -48.77 1.11 -7.65
N LEU A 62 -48.89 2.35 -8.16
CA LEU A 62 -47.90 3.41 -7.94
C LEU A 62 -48.09 4.00 -6.54
N LEU A 63 -46.99 4.23 -5.83
CA LEU A 63 -46.97 4.84 -4.50
C LEU A 63 -46.70 6.35 -4.55
N VAL A 64 -46.25 6.83 -5.70
CA VAL A 64 -45.68 8.17 -5.86
C VAL A 64 -46.29 8.88 -7.06
N ASP A 65 -46.39 10.19 -6.99
CA ASP A 65 -46.76 11.03 -8.12
C ASP A 65 -45.55 11.40 -8.99
N LEU A 66 -45.82 12.06 -10.12
CA LEU A 66 -44.78 12.46 -11.08
C LEU A 66 -43.79 13.47 -10.50
N SER A 67 -44.26 14.40 -9.68
CA SER A 67 -43.45 15.43 -9.03
C SER A 67 -42.45 14.79 -8.06
N TYR A 68 -42.88 13.76 -7.31
CA TYR A 68 -41.98 12.99 -6.46
C TYR A 68 -40.92 12.22 -7.27
N LEU A 69 -41.30 11.64 -8.43
CA LEU A 69 -40.33 10.99 -9.32
C LEU A 69 -39.28 11.99 -9.84
N GLN A 70 -39.69 13.20 -10.22
CA GLN A 70 -38.75 14.25 -10.63
C GLN A 70 -37.78 14.62 -9.50
N LEU A 71 -38.27 14.69 -8.25
CA LEU A 71 -37.41 14.91 -7.08
C LEU A 71 -36.39 13.78 -6.90
N LEU A 72 -36.82 12.51 -7.00
CA LEU A 72 -35.91 11.37 -6.90
C LEU A 72 -34.83 11.37 -7.99
N ILE A 73 -35.19 11.74 -9.21
CA ILE A 73 -34.23 11.87 -10.32
C ILE A 73 -33.19 12.94 -9.99
N ASN A 74 -33.62 14.11 -9.52
CA ASN A 74 -32.71 15.19 -9.14
C ASN A 74 -31.76 14.76 -8.01
N LEU A 75 -32.29 14.11 -6.97
CA LEU A 75 -31.49 13.61 -5.86
C LEU A 75 -30.51 12.52 -6.31
N SER A 76 -30.93 11.64 -7.23
CA SER A 76 -30.06 10.63 -7.84
C SER A 76 -28.90 11.28 -8.59
N ASN A 77 -29.16 12.30 -9.39
CA ASN A 77 -28.12 13.01 -10.15
C ASN A 77 -27.11 13.70 -9.23
N GLN A 78 -27.60 14.39 -8.19
CA GLN A 78 -26.72 14.99 -7.16
C GLN A 78 -25.84 13.93 -6.47
N ASN A 79 -26.41 12.78 -6.14
CA ASN A 79 -25.63 11.67 -5.57
C ASN A 79 -24.56 11.16 -6.55
N PHE A 80 -24.87 11.07 -7.85
CA PHE A 80 -23.88 10.70 -8.86
C PHE A 80 -22.74 11.72 -8.96
N ASP A 81 -23.04 13.01 -8.98
CA ASP A 81 -22.03 14.06 -9.05
C ASP A 81 -21.09 14.02 -7.83
N GLU A 82 -21.63 13.83 -6.63
CA GLU A 82 -20.82 13.66 -5.42
C GLU A 82 -19.98 12.38 -5.43
N ILE A 83 -20.51 11.28 -5.96
CA ILE A 83 -19.74 10.04 -6.14
C ILE A 83 -18.57 10.26 -7.11
N LEU A 84 -18.80 10.94 -8.23
CA LEU A 84 -17.76 11.26 -9.22
C LEU A 84 -16.68 12.17 -8.62
N ARG A 85 -17.08 13.20 -7.87
CA ARG A 85 -16.16 14.06 -7.14
C ARG A 85 -15.27 13.25 -6.18
N LYS A 86 -15.86 12.38 -5.36
CA LYS A 86 -15.10 11.51 -4.44
C LYS A 86 -14.13 10.59 -5.16
N ILE A 87 -14.51 10.06 -6.33
CA ILE A 87 -13.62 9.24 -7.15
C ILE A 87 -12.41 10.06 -7.62
N ASN A 88 -12.62 11.30 -8.07
CA ASN A 88 -11.53 12.18 -8.48
C ASN A 88 -10.61 12.56 -7.30
N ASP A 89 -11.18 12.83 -6.13
CA ASP A 89 -10.42 13.08 -4.90
C ASP A 89 -9.58 11.84 -4.51
N LEU A 90 -10.13 10.63 -4.65
CA LEU A 90 -9.41 9.39 -4.45
C LEU A 90 -8.22 9.22 -5.40
N LEU A 91 -8.43 9.43 -6.69
CA LEU A 91 -7.39 9.30 -7.71
C LEU A 91 -6.26 10.32 -7.50
N SER A 92 -6.60 11.59 -7.31
CA SER A 92 -5.60 12.64 -7.07
C SER A 92 -4.80 12.40 -5.79
N THR A 93 -5.43 11.90 -4.73
CA THR A 93 -4.75 11.58 -3.48
C THR A 93 -3.84 10.35 -3.63
N LEU A 94 -4.27 9.36 -4.42
CA LEU A 94 -3.48 8.17 -4.74
C LEU A 94 -2.21 8.53 -5.51
N ASP A 95 -2.33 9.39 -6.52
CA ASP A 95 -1.23 9.95 -7.33
C ASP A 95 -0.19 10.67 -6.46
N ASN A 96 -0.66 11.45 -5.48
CA ASN A 96 0.22 12.21 -4.62
C ASN A 96 0.93 11.38 -3.54
N ASN A 97 0.26 10.38 -2.95
CA ASN A 97 0.76 9.67 -1.76
C ASN A 97 1.35 8.29 -2.04
N LEU A 98 0.72 7.50 -2.93
CA LEU A 98 1.04 6.08 -3.09
C LEU A 98 2.06 5.83 -4.20
N PHE A 99 2.06 6.62 -5.27
CA PHE A 99 3.00 6.41 -6.39
C PHE A 99 4.34 7.16 -6.24
N ARG A 100 4.42 8.19 -5.41
CA ARG A 100 5.69 8.91 -5.17
C ARG A 100 6.66 8.18 -4.23
N SER A 101 6.15 7.36 -3.31
CA SER A 101 6.98 6.61 -2.35
C SER A 101 7.71 5.41 -2.96
N ILE A 102 7.25 4.90 -4.12
CA ILE A 102 7.88 3.77 -4.81
C ILE A 102 9.15 4.20 -5.56
N GLY A 103 9.34 5.50 -5.83
CA GLY A 103 10.51 6.05 -6.51
C GLY A 103 11.71 6.40 -5.61
N SER A 104 11.52 6.47 -4.30
CA SER A 104 12.58 6.81 -3.34
C SER A 104 13.06 5.56 -2.63
N GLY A 105 14.02 4.87 -3.25
CA GLY A 105 14.81 3.79 -2.65
C GLY A 105 15.72 4.26 -1.51
N ASP A 106 15.15 4.85 -0.48
CA ASP A 106 15.85 5.40 0.69
C ASP A 106 16.32 4.31 1.69
N ASP A 107 15.84 3.07 1.53
CA ASP A 107 16.29 1.94 2.34
C ASP A 107 17.73 1.50 2.03
N GLY A 108 18.21 1.75 0.81
CA GLY A 108 19.61 1.49 0.43
C GLY A 108 20.58 2.49 1.07
N VAL A 109 20.20 3.77 1.07
CA VAL A 109 21.02 4.88 1.58
C VAL A 109 21.18 4.76 3.10
N LYS A 110 20.10 4.45 3.84
CA LYS A 110 20.14 4.24 5.30
C LYS A 110 20.95 3.01 5.73
N LYS A 111 21.07 1.99 4.88
CA LYS A 111 21.85 0.78 5.17
C LYS A 111 23.35 1.01 4.94
N GLU A 112 23.71 1.76 3.92
CA GLU A 112 25.11 2.07 3.60
C GLU A 112 25.70 3.07 4.59
N GLU A 113 24.94 4.10 4.97
CA GLU A 113 25.36 5.09 5.97
C GLU A 113 25.60 4.45 7.36
N ARG A 114 24.81 3.42 7.73
CA ARG A 114 25.04 2.62 8.95
C ARG A 114 26.30 1.74 8.87
N ARG A 115 26.68 1.27 7.69
CA ARG A 115 27.90 0.47 7.47
C ARG A 115 29.15 1.34 7.54
N GLU A 116 29.11 2.53 6.95
CA GLU A 116 30.22 3.48 6.99
C GLU A 116 30.50 4.00 8.40
N ARG A 117 29.46 4.25 9.21
CA ARG A 117 29.62 4.64 10.62
C ARG A 117 30.35 3.56 11.43
N LYS A 118 29.98 2.29 11.24
CA LYS A 118 30.64 1.16 11.91
C LYS A 118 32.12 1.02 11.48
N ARG A 119 32.43 1.24 10.20
CA ARG A 119 33.83 1.19 9.71
C ARG A 119 34.70 2.29 10.32
N ARG A 120 34.18 3.51 10.47
CA ARG A 120 34.91 4.63 11.11
C ARG A 120 35.21 4.39 12.58
N ASP A 121 34.24 3.89 13.35
CA ASP A 121 34.42 3.65 14.78
C ASP A 121 35.45 2.53 15.06
N VAL A 122 35.48 1.49 14.23
CA VAL A 122 36.47 0.40 14.33
C VAL A 122 37.88 0.92 14.03
N LEU A 123 38.04 1.70 12.96
CA LEU A 123 39.34 2.23 12.55
C LEU A 123 39.92 3.21 13.59
N ALA A 124 39.09 4.04 14.20
CA ALA A 124 39.51 4.96 15.26
C ALA A 124 40.00 4.23 16.52
N ARG A 125 39.36 3.11 16.90
CA ARG A 125 39.82 2.27 18.02
C ARG A 125 41.18 1.64 17.72
N GLN A 126 41.39 1.12 16.51
CA GLN A 126 42.65 0.49 16.11
C GLN A 126 43.82 1.48 16.10
N ILE A 127 43.59 2.71 15.63
CA ILE A 127 44.60 3.77 15.62
C ILE A 127 44.91 4.26 17.04
N GLY A 128 43.89 4.38 17.91
CA GLY A 128 44.08 4.76 19.32
C GLY A 128 44.92 3.75 20.09
N LEU A 129 44.64 2.45 19.92
CA LEU A 129 45.39 1.34 20.53
C LEU A 129 46.85 1.26 20.04
N ARG A 130 47.12 1.65 18.79
CA ARG A 130 48.49 1.75 18.26
C ARG A 130 49.26 2.96 18.79
N LYS A 131 48.59 4.09 19.06
CA LYS A 131 49.22 5.30 19.61
C LYS A 131 49.51 5.22 21.11
N SER A 132 48.80 4.39 21.86
CA SER A 132 48.99 4.25 23.31
C SER A 132 50.13 3.29 23.72
N GLY A 133 50.93 2.79 22.78
CA GLY A 133 52.20 2.13 23.11
C GLY A 133 52.08 0.86 23.95
N THR A 134 50.98 0.11 23.82
CA THR A 134 50.83 -1.23 24.40
C THR A 134 50.56 -2.24 23.30
N LEU A 135 51.63 -2.65 22.62
CA LEU A 135 51.70 -3.93 21.92
C LEU A 135 52.99 -4.60 22.37
N SER A 136 52.85 -5.65 23.17
CA SER A 136 53.83 -6.72 23.26
C SER A 136 53.76 -7.52 21.95
N ASP A 137 54.90 -7.68 21.30
CA ASP A 137 55.11 -8.66 20.24
C ASP A 137 54.77 -10.07 20.77
N GLY A 138 53.88 -10.76 20.08
CA GLY A 138 53.46 -12.12 20.44
C GLY A 138 52.42 -12.63 19.45
N ASN A 139 52.87 -13.53 18.59
CA ASN A 139 52.17 -14.17 17.47
C ASN A 139 50.91 -14.99 17.89
N ASP A 140 50.04 -15.22 16.89
CA ASP A 140 48.94 -16.20 16.75
C ASP A 140 47.48 -15.71 16.85
N GLY A 141 46.76 -15.87 15.73
CA GLY A 141 45.30 -15.90 15.68
C GLY A 141 44.66 -15.11 14.54
N ASP A 142 44.76 -15.64 13.33
CA ASP A 142 43.70 -15.72 12.31
C ASP A 142 42.74 -14.51 12.16
N VAL A 143 43.00 -13.66 11.17
CA VAL A 143 41.96 -12.90 10.45
C VAL A 143 42.33 -12.95 8.97
N SER A 144 41.66 -13.85 8.26
CA SER A 144 41.68 -13.93 6.81
C SER A 144 41.28 -12.58 6.21
N THR A 145 42.15 -12.09 5.32
CA THR A 145 41.91 -10.92 4.50
C THR A 145 41.60 -11.45 3.10
N VAL A 146 40.40 -11.13 2.60
CA VAL A 146 39.90 -11.24 1.21
C VAL A 146 39.84 -12.68 0.66
N ASP A 147 38.77 -13.10 -0.01
CA ASP A 147 38.69 -12.98 -1.47
C ASP A 147 37.23 -12.85 -1.95
N ASP A 148 37.00 -11.82 -2.75
CA ASP A 148 35.84 -11.66 -3.63
C ASP A 148 36.33 -12.05 -5.03
N GLU A 149 36.36 -13.36 -5.31
CA GLU A 149 36.59 -13.87 -6.67
C GLU A 149 35.24 -14.10 -7.35
N SER A 150 34.82 -13.09 -8.11
CA SER A 150 33.93 -13.30 -9.25
C SER A 150 34.80 -13.59 -10.47
N GLN A 151 34.75 -14.82 -11.02
CA GLN A 151 34.87 -15.29 -12.42
C GLN A 151 35.11 -16.83 -12.35
N GLY A 152 34.49 -17.75 -13.08
CA GLY A 152 33.49 -17.73 -14.14
C GLY A 152 33.28 -19.18 -14.65
N LEU A 153 32.26 -19.34 -15.51
CA LEU A 153 32.12 -20.35 -16.56
C LEU A 153 31.83 -21.83 -16.22
N ASP A 154 30.66 -22.27 -16.67
CA ASP A 154 30.42 -23.39 -17.60
C ASP A 154 31.01 -24.78 -17.31
N ASN A 155 30.14 -25.77 -17.05
CA ASN A 155 29.76 -26.85 -17.99
C ASN A 155 29.49 -28.25 -17.37
N LEU A 156 28.36 -28.81 -17.83
CA LEU A 156 28.09 -30.18 -18.28
C LEU A 156 28.02 -31.37 -17.29
N ASP A 157 26.78 -31.90 -17.24
CA ASP A 157 26.37 -33.29 -17.54
C ASP A 157 26.35 -34.42 -16.48
N ASN A 158 25.17 -35.08 -16.52
CA ASN A 158 24.81 -36.47 -16.17
C ASN A 158 24.81 -36.83 -14.68
N VAL A 159 23.71 -37.36 -14.11
CA VAL A 159 22.85 -38.48 -14.54
C VAL A 159 21.41 -38.25 -14.07
#